data_AF-Q4TFV1-F1
#
_entry.id   AF-Q4TFV1-F1
#
_cell.length_a   1.000
_cell.length_b   1.000
_cell.length_c   1.000
_cell.angle_alpha   90.00
_cell.angle_beta   90.00
_cell.angle_gamma   90.00
#
_symmetry.space_group_name_H-M   'P 1'
#
loop_
_entity.id
_entity.type
_entity.pdbx_description
1 polymer ?
#
loop_
_entity_poly.entity_id
_entity_poly.type
_entity_poly.pdbx_seq_one_letter_code
_entity_poly.pdbx_strand_id
1 'polypeptide(L)'
;GFSGKISQMPIILSPLHFDRDPLQKQPSCRRSVVIRTFITSDFMTGVPATPGNQIPEEVRGSPPPHPPLPSLLRWSNVSPSVPAVVLKMVNEIKKIPGISRVMYDLTSKPP
;
A
#
# COMPACT_ATOMS: atom_id res chain seq x y z
N GLY A 1 -15.70 10.56 -0.55
CA GLY A 1 -14.83 9.37 -0.36
C GLY A 1 -14.32 8.87 -1.70
N PHE A 2 -13.28 8.04 -1.73
CA PHE A 2 -12.66 7.55 -2.99
C PHE A 2 -13.35 6.33 -3.61
N SER A 3 -14.42 5.82 -2.99
CA SER A 3 -15.14 4.61 -3.42
C SER A 3 -15.72 4.70 -4.84
N GLY A 4 -16.09 5.90 -5.32
CA GLY A 4 -16.61 6.08 -6.67
C GLY A 4 -15.55 6.11 -7.79
N LYS A 5 -14.25 6.07 -7.44
CA LYS A 5 -13.14 6.10 -8.42
C LYS A 5 -12.57 4.71 -8.72
N ILE A 6 -12.99 3.70 -7.98
CA ILE A 6 -12.50 2.32 -8.10
C ILE A 6 -13.69 1.44 -8.44
N SER A 7 -13.63 0.68 -9.54
CA SER A 7 -14.73 -0.20 -9.93
C SER A 7 -14.88 -1.36 -8.95
N GLN A 8 -13.76 -1.97 -8.55
CA GLN A 8 -13.72 -3.02 -7.52
C GLN A 8 -12.38 -3.02 -6.76
N MET A 9 -12.40 -3.50 -5.51
CA MET A 9 -11.17 -3.68 -4.72
C MET A 9 -11.16 -5.04 -4.00
N PRO A 10 -10.82 -6.15 -4.69
CA PRO A 10 -10.60 -7.43 -4.03
C PRO A 10 -9.49 -7.36 -2.95
N ILE A 11 -9.75 -7.98 -1.81
CA ILE A 11 -8.77 -8.23 -0.74
C ILE A 11 -8.50 -9.73 -0.71
N ILE A 12 -7.27 -10.13 -1.03
CA ILE A 12 -6.91 -11.54 -1.24
C ILE A 12 -5.99 -11.99 -0.12
N LEU A 13 -6.32 -13.12 0.50
CA LEU A 13 -5.48 -13.77 1.50
C LEU A 13 -4.60 -14.84 0.84
N SER A 14 -3.29 -14.62 0.84
CA SER A 14 -2.29 -15.54 0.29
C SER A 14 -1.61 -16.34 1.41
N PRO A 15 -1.36 -17.66 1.22
CA PRO A 15 -0.68 -18.50 2.22
C PRO A 15 0.85 -18.30 2.19
N LEU A 16 1.30 -17.05 2.24
CA LEU A 16 2.71 -16.66 2.21
C LEU A 16 3.11 -16.08 3.56
N HIS A 17 4.16 -16.67 4.16
CA HIS A 17 4.76 -16.23 5.44
C HIS A 17 6.18 -15.73 5.21
N PHE A 18 6.30 -14.40 5.09
CA PHE A 18 7.58 -13.70 4.95
C PHE A 18 8.31 -13.50 6.29
N ASP A 19 9.54 -13.02 6.21
CA ASP A 19 10.37 -12.59 7.36
C ASP A 19 10.71 -13.71 8.36
N ARG A 20 10.71 -14.95 7.87
CA ARG A 20 11.22 -16.12 8.60
C ARG A 20 12.74 -16.20 8.44
N ASP A 21 13.43 -16.50 9.53
CA ASP A 21 14.85 -16.85 9.46
C ASP A 21 15.00 -18.24 8.78
N PRO A 22 15.68 -18.33 7.62
CA PRO A 22 15.86 -19.59 6.92
C PRO A 22 16.68 -20.61 7.73
N LEU A 23 17.55 -20.16 8.63
CA LEU A 23 18.40 -21.02 9.45
C LEU A 23 17.59 -21.72 10.55
N GLN A 24 16.54 -21.07 11.06
CA GLN A 24 15.72 -21.58 12.16
C GLN A 24 14.62 -22.57 11.72
N LYS A 25 14.47 -22.82 10.41
CA LYS A 25 13.48 -23.76 9.84
C LYS A 25 12.06 -23.62 10.41
N GLN A 26 11.66 -22.40 10.76
CA GLN A 26 10.36 -22.16 11.39
C GLN A 26 9.20 -22.50 10.44
N PRO A 27 8.13 -23.16 10.93
CA PRO A 27 6.98 -23.51 10.11
C PRO A 27 6.22 -22.26 9.60
N SER A 28 5.52 -22.41 8.47
CA SER A 28 4.71 -21.33 7.89
C SER A 28 3.35 -21.23 8.60
N CYS A 29 3.23 -20.32 9.57
CA CYS A 29 1.98 -20.13 10.34
C CYS A 29 1.28 -18.78 10.10
N ARG A 30 1.83 -17.89 9.26
CA ARG A 30 1.21 -16.60 8.92
C ARG A 30 0.81 -16.53 7.46
N ARG A 31 -0.02 -15.55 7.13
CA ARG A 31 -0.54 -15.30 5.79
C ARG A 31 -0.17 -13.89 5.34
N SER A 32 -0.32 -13.59 4.07
CA SER A 32 -0.13 -12.24 3.53
C SER A 32 -1.37 -11.76 2.82
N VAL A 33 -1.64 -10.47 2.87
CA VAL A 33 -2.82 -9.87 2.24
C VAL A 33 -2.39 -9.13 0.99
N VAL A 34 -3.12 -9.28 -0.11
CA VAL A 34 -2.98 -8.47 -1.31
C VAL A 34 -4.18 -7.55 -1.44
N ILE A 35 -3.90 -6.25 -1.56
CA ILE A 35 -4.88 -5.24 -1.94
C ILE A 35 -4.84 -5.13 -3.45
N ARG A 36 -5.93 -5.50 -4.11
CA ARG A 36 -6.05 -5.41 -5.57
C ARG A 36 -7.10 -4.36 -5.91
N THR A 37 -6.67 -3.17 -6.27
CA THR A 37 -7.58 -2.18 -6.86
C THR A 37 -7.75 -2.44 -8.34
N PHE A 38 -8.96 -2.29 -8.87
CA PHE A 38 -9.21 -2.48 -10.28
C PHE A 38 -10.17 -1.40 -10.80
N ILE A 39 -9.72 -0.64 -11.79
CA ILE A 39 -10.47 0.40 -12.48
C ILE A 39 -10.77 -0.10 -13.89
N THR A 40 -12.05 -0.17 -14.24
CA THR A 40 -12.51 -0.70 -15.53
C THR A 40 -13.89 -0.13 -15.89
N SER A 41 -14.15 0.03 -17.19
CA SER A 41 -15.46 0.39 -17.75
C SER A 41 -16.27 -0.81 -18.25
N ASP A 42 -15.61 -1.92 -18.58
CA ASP A 42 -16.23 -3.07 -19.28
C ASP A 42 -15.82 -4.44 -18.72
N PHE A 43 -15.02 -4.48 -17.66
CA PHE A 43 -14.39 -5.67 -17.06
C PHE A 43 -13.51 -6.51 -18.00
N MET A 44 -13.40 -6.16 -19.28
CA MET A 44 -12.50 -6.78 -20.24
C MET A 44 -11.11 -6.19 -20.12
N THR A 45 -11.02 -4.86 -20.02
CA THR A 45 -9.77 -4.11 -19.81
C THR A 45 -9.79 -3.38 -18.48
N GLY A 46 -8.66 -3.23 -17.82
CA GLY A 46 -8.61 -2.44 -16.60
C GLY A 46 -7.21 -2.23 -16.07
N VAL A 47 -7.07 -1.18 -15.28
CA VAL A 47 -5.80 -0.76 -14.69
C VAL A 47 -5.90 -0.79 -13.17
N PRO A 48 -4.81 -1.08 -12.46
CA PRO A 48 -4.77 -0.88 -11.02
C PRO A 48 -4.86 0.63 -10.72
N ALA A 49 -5.46 0.97 -9.59
CA ALA A 49 -5.40 2.34 -9.11
C ALA A 49 -3.95 2.61 -8.70
N THR A 50 -3.25 3.52 -9.38
CA THR A 50 -1.86 3.80 -9.03
C THR A 50 -1.84 4.71 -7.82
N PRO A 51 -1.11 4.36 -6.76
CA PRO A 51 -0.97 5.24 -5.62
C PRO A 51 -0.21 6.54 -6.02
N GLY A 52 -0.78 7.71 -5.72
CA GLY A 52 -0.24 9.02 -6.06
C GLY A 52 -0.94 9.68 -7.25
N ASN A 53 -1.66 8.90 -8.06
CA ASN A 53 -2.40 9.38 -9.22
C ASN A 53 -3.92 9.23 -8.99
N GLN A 54 -4.47 8.02 -9.13
CA GLN A 54 -5.90 7.77 -8.91
C GLN A 54 -6.27 7.74 -7.42
N ILE A 55 -5.32 7.37 -6.56
CA ILE A 55 -5.42 7.50 -5.10
C ILE A 55 -4.53 8.67 -4.70
N PRO A 56 -5.08 9.84 -4.35
CA PRO A 56 -4.28 11.03 -4.11
C PRO A 56 -3.38 10.84 -2.90
N GLU A 57 -2.13 11.30 -3.05
CA GLU A 57 -1.23 11.47 -1.93
C GLU A 57 -1.84 12.50 -0.98
N GLU A 58 -1.98 12.17 0.30
CA GLU A 58 -2.32 13.18 1.28
C GLU A 58 -1.07 14.03 1.43
N VAL A 59 -1.11 15.22 0.81
CA VAL A 59 -0.12 16.27 1.04
C VAL A 59 -0.17 16.56 2.53
N ARG A 60 0.74 15.95 3.30
CA ARG A 60 0.98 16.35 4.68
C ARG A 60 1.35 17.82 4.58
N GLY A 61 0.48 18.67 5.12
CA GLY A 61 0.38 20.09 4.79
C GLY A 61 1.73 20.79 4.63
N SER A 62 1.76 21.78 3.74
CA SER A 62 2.84 22.77 3.67
C SER A 62 3.38 23.05 5.08
N PRO A 63 4.71 22.97 5.31
CA PRO A 63 5.24 23.18 6.64
C PRO A 63 4.75 24.54 7.16
N PRO A 64 4.35 24.65 8.44
CA PRO A 64 4.03 25.94 9.03
C PRO A 64 5.21 26.91 8.82
N PRO A 65 4.96 28.22 8.68
CA PRO A 65 6.02 29.22 8.51
C PRO A 65 6.83 29.33 9.80
N HIS A 66 7.73 28.38 10.03
CA HIS A 66 8.74 28.41 11.08
C HIS A 66 10.10 28.67 10.47
N PRO A 67 10.98 29.37 11.20
CA PRO A 67 12.28 29.82 10.69
C PRO A 67 13.15 28.64 10.23
N PRO A 68 14.07 28.86 9.28
CA PRO A 68 14.85 27.79 8.68
C PRO A 68 15.70 27.10 9.74
N LEU A 69 15.41 25.82 10.01
CA LEU A 69 16.33 24.95 10.72
C LEU A 69 17.53 24.61 9.82
N PRO A 70 18.70 24.30 10.41
CA PRO A 70 19.92 24.04 9.65
C PRO A 70 19.71 22.90 8.65
N SER A 71 20.27 23.09 7.45
CA SER A 71 20.14 22.27 6.24
C SER A 71 20.53 20.78 6.36
N LEU A 72 20.91 20.30 7.55
CA LEU A 72 21.45 18.97 7.79
C LEU A 72 20.47 17.98 8.46
N LEU A 73 19.26 18.41 8.85
CA LEU A 73 18.19 17.50 9.32
C LEU A 73 17.01 17.38 8.33
N ARG A 74 17.13 17.98 7.15
CA ARG A 74 16.07 17.98 6.14
C ARG A 74 16.31 16.83 5.16
N TRP A 75 15.46 15.79 5.26
CA TRP A 75 15.24 14.73 4.25
C TRP A 75 16.22 13.55 4.21
N SER A 76 16.14 12.65 5.20
CA SER A 76 16.82 11.36 5.08
C SER A 76 15.97 10.11 5.27
N ASN A 77 14.65 10.14 5.51
CA ASN A 77 13.97 8.86 5.81
C ASN A 77 12.46 8.68 5.54
N VAL A 78 11.86 9.31 4.53
CA VAL A 78 10.56 8.83 4.01
C VAL A 78 10.55 8.94 2.49
N SER A 79 10.58 7.79 1.81
CA SER A 79 10.35 7.70 0.36
C SER A 79 9.00 8.34 0.01
N PRO A 80 8.95 9.37 -0.84
CA PRO A 80 7.71 10.01 -1.26
C PRO A 80 7.09 9.13 -2.36
N SER A 81 6.01 8.40 -2.07
CA SER A 81 5.19 7.76 -3.12
C SER A 81 4.01 6.91 -2.64
N VAL A 82 3.72 6.79 -1.33
CA VAL A 82 2.56 6.00 -0.87
C VAL A 82 1.46 6.91 -0.33
N PRO A 83 0.32 7.04 -1.03
CA PRO A 83 -0.87 7.75 -0.56
C PRO A 83 -1.30 7.33 0.83
N ALA A 84 -1.73 8.31 1.62
CA ALA A 84 -2.13 8.06 3.00
C ALA A 84 -3.30 7.07 3.12
N VAL A 85 -4.18 6.98 2.12
CA VAL A 85 -5.26 5.99 2.10
C VAL A 85 -4.69 4.56 2.05
N VAL A 86 -3.74 4.29 1.14
CA VAL A 86 -3.10 2.97 1.04
C VAL A 86 -2.29 2.69 2.30
N LEU A 87 -1.56 3.69 2.80
CA LEU A 87 -0.78 3.55 4.02
C LEU A 87 -1.66 3.24 5.24
N LYS A 88 -2.82 3.88 5.36
CA LYS A 88 -3.81 3.62 6.42
C LYS A 88 -4.34 2.19 6.33
N MET A 89 -4.69 1.71 5.13
CA MET A 89 -5.11 0.32 4.93
C MET A 89 -4.00 -0.65 5.35
N VAL A 90 -2.77 -0.42 4.91
CA VAL A 90 -1.61 -1.25 5.28
C VAL A 90 -1.41 -1.28 6.80
N ASN A 91 -1.49 -0.11 7.46
CA ASN A 91 -1.29 0.00 8.89
C ASN A 91 -2.38 -0.73 9.70
N GLU A 92 -3.65 -0.63 9.30
CA GLU A 92 -4.73 -1.35 9.99
C GLU A 92 -4.67 -2.86 9.73
N ILE A 93 -4.38 -3.30 8.49
CA ILE A 93 -4.27 -4.72 8.16
C ILE A 93 -3.08 -5.37 8.91
N LYS A 94 -1.96 -4.65 9.05
CA LYS A 94 -0.79 -5.15 9.80
C LYS A 94 -1.06 -5.38 11.29
N LYS A 95 -2.08 -4.73 11.88
CA LYS A 95 -2.47 -4.98 13.27
C LYS A 95 -3.19 -6.32 13.45
N ILE A 96 -3.69 -6.92 12.37
CA ILE A 96 -4.40 -8.21 12.43
C ILE A 96 -3.40 -9.32 12.77
N PRO A 97 -3.62 -10.07 13.86
CA PRO A 97 -2.75 -11.19 14.22
C PRO A 97 -2.67 -12.23 13.09
N GLY A 98 -1.47 -12.71 12.80
CA GLY A 98 -1.25 -13.73 11.77
C GLY A 98 -1.03 -13.19 10.35
N ILE A 99 -1.02 -11.86 10.16
CA ILE A 99 -0.56 -11.25 8.91
C ILE A 99 0.96 -11.04 8.96
N SER A 100 1.66 -11.52 7.93
CA SER A 100 3.10 -11.34 7.74
C SER A 100 3.41 -10.10 6.90
N ARG A 101 2.79 -9.97 5.71
CA ARG A 101 2.92 -8.78 4.86
C ARG A 101 1.61 -8.37 4.21
N VAL A 102 1.58 -7.10 3.80
CA VAL A 102 0.54 -6.53 2.94
C VAL A 102 1.21 -6.16 1.61
N MET A 103 0.60 -6.57 0.51
CA MET A 103 1.06 -6.37 -0.86
C MET A 103 0.01 -5.58 -1.64
N TYR A 104 0.42 -4.93 -2.72
CA TYR A 104 -0.46 -4.18 -3.60
C TYR A 104 -0.30 -4.69 -5.03
N ASP A 105 -1.40 -5.06 -5.67
CA ASP A 105 -1.36 -5.56 -7.05
C ASP A 105 -1.24 -4.37 -8.03
N LEU A 106 -0.22 -4.44 -8.89
CA LEU A 106 0.08 -3.44 -9.92
C LEU A 106 -0.16 -3.98 -11.34
N THR A 107 -0.81 -5.14 -11.47
CA THR A 107 -1.05 -5.80 -12.76
C THR A 107 -2.31 -5.27 -13.45
N SER A 108 -2.21 -4.93 -14.73
CA SER A 108 -3.35 -4.55 -15.56
C SER A 108 -4.05 -5.78 -16.17
N LYS A 109 -5.20 -5.57 -16.83
CA LYS A 109 -5.89 -6.59 -17.61
C LYS A 109 -6.16 -6.07 -19.03
N PRO A 110 -5.93 -6.88 -20.08
CA PRO A 110 -4.98 -8.01 -20.13
C PRO A 110 -3.52 -7.50 -20.01
N PRO A 111 -2.54 -8.40 -19.81
CA PRO A 111 -1.40 -8.28 -18.87
C PRO A 111 -0.56 -7.00 -19.00
#